data_AF-A0A4Z1NK90-F1
#
_entry.id   AF-A0A4Z1NK90-F1
#
_cell.length_a   1.000
_cell.length_b   1.000
_cell.length_c   1.000
_cell.angle_alpha   90.00
_cell.angle_beta   90.00
_cell.angle_gamma   90.00
#
_symmetry.space_group_name_H-M   'P 1'
#
loop_
_entity.id
_entity.type
_entity.pdbx_description
1 polymer ?
#
loop_
_entity_poly.entity_id
_entity_poly.type
_entity_poly.pdbx_seq_one_letter_code
_entity_poly.pdbx_strand_id
1 'polypeptide(L)'
;MSDYHALITADEGEETSKYSTIGRFRRSGDGGVSTRYLIVLTCSTGGLQVVWSLIMSNGTPFLLTLGMPSSLTALLWGAAPLCGFLVQPYVGVMSDRCQSPWGRRKPFILGGVIGCVICMLGLAITKPCFHLLAQTWQWNIKDGAAQTWMLLSAITWIIGLDLCIQPLQAGIRALIVDNCPARQQAEAHAWASRITGFGNLVGYLFGCIPVHSIMPLIDMSQFSWLCIVASLILSATVGITCVLIQEKDPSSLPASLGEGLSFLETVKHIVWSAQALPYSISEVFRVQFFAWMGWFPYLFYISSYVGDLYAAPRLAEDINMSSTDQAKIIEDAVRLGSFASLVFASFALLTCILLPIVIERSTRGAGQKTTTAITTAWTYTHLIFSISMFSTIFVTSQTTAIVLAAFVGVSWAGTLWIPFALIGKDVAARNELNAHVLEGELEPAQQDQAGAIMGLHNSAISAPQIIAAFTSGVIFWLVPRDGLGWVMRFGGCSTLAAAWFSSKMEAR
;
A
#
# COMPACT_ATOMS: atom_id res chain seq x y z
N MET A 1 41.49 37.10 13.88
CA MET A 1 41.87 35.78 13.33
C MET A 1 41.64 34.63 14.32
N SER A 2 41.66 34.86 15.63
CA SER A 2 41.39 33.82 16.65
C SER A 2 39.93 33.33 16.67
N ASP A 3 38.95 34.22 16.46
CA ASP A 3 37.52 33.85 16.55
C ASP A 3 36.99 33.07 15.34
N TYR A 4 37.59 33.24 14.16
CA TYR A 4 37.24 32.45 12.96
C TYR A 4 37.69 31.00 13.07
N HIS A 5 38.83 30.75 13.73
CA HIS A 5 39.33 29.39 13.90
C HIS A 5 38.54 28.58 14.94
N ALA A 6 37.99 29.26 15.95
CA ALA A 6 37.09 28.69 16.96
C ALA A 6 35.71 28.31 16.37
N LEU A 7 35.19 29.09 15.42
CA LEU A 7 33.94 28.78 14.72
C LEU A 7 34.09 27.56 13.79
N ILE A 8 35.20 27.46 13.04
CA ILE A 8 35.48 26.31 12.16
C ILE A 8 35.70 25.02 12.96
N THR A 9 36.39 25.11 14.11
CA THR A 9 36.64 23.93 14.96
C THR A 9 35.40 23.48 15.75
N ALA A 10 34.48 24.39 16.06
CA ALA A 10 33.18 24.04 16.63
C ALA A 10 32.27 23.34 15.60
N ASP A 11 32.27 23.81 14.35
CA ASP A 11 31.48 23.22 13.24
C ASP A 11 32.02 21.84 12.83
N GLU A 12 33.36 21.69 12.74
CA GLU A 12 34.01 20.38 12.50
C GLU A 12 33.80 19.41 13.67
N GLY A 13 33.76 19.90 14.91
CA GLY A 13 33.48 19.12 16.12
C GLY A 13 32.03 18.65 16.23
N GLU A 14 31.06 19.49 15.80
CA GLU A 14 29.66 19.10 15.68
C GLU A 14 29.44 18.10 14.53
N GLU A 15 30.06 18.30 13.37
CA GLU A 15 29.99 17.35 12.26
C GLU A 15 30.56 15.98 12.66
N THR A 16 31.78 15.92 13.20
CA THR A 16 32.39 14.64 13.62
C THR A 16 31.63 13.96 14.75
N SER A 17 31.06 14.71 15.70
CA SER A 17 30.19 14.17 16.75
C SER A 17 28.89 13.57 16.18
N LYS A 18 28.28 14.24 15.21
CA LYS A 18 27.08 13.78 14.49
C LYS A 18 27.36 12.52 13.67
N TYR A 19 28.51 12.46 12.97
CA TYR A 19 28.98 11.27 12.27
C TYR A 19 29.28 10.10 13.22
N SER A 20 29.80 10.37 14.43
CA SER A 20 30.06 9.33 15.43
C SER A 20 28.78 8.73 16.04
N THR A 21 27.76 9.57 16.25
CA THR A 21 26.47 9.17 16.84
C THR A 21 25.62 8.40 15.83
N ILE A 22 25.54 8.89 14.58
CA ILE A 22 24.86 8.21 13.47
C ILE A 22 25.59 6.89 13.12
N GLY A 23 26.93 6.88 13.18
CA GLY A 23 27.73 5.67 12.98
C GLY A 23 27.44 4.58 14.02
N ARG A 24 27.27 4.94 15.30
CA ARG A 24 26.84 4.01 16.37
C ARG A 24 25.39 3.57 16.21
N PHE A 25 24.50 4.44 15.75
CA PHE A 25 23.10 4.09 15.47
C PHE A 25 22.98 3.05 14.35
N ARG A 26 23.86 3.14 13.33
CA ARG A 26 23.86 2.27 12.15
C ARG A 26 24.44 0.87 12.43
N ARG A 27 25.55 0.74 13.15
CA ARG A 27 26.28 -0.55 13.26
C ARG A 27 25.71 -1.49 14.33
N SER A 28 25.47 -2.74 13.95
CA SER A 28 25.33 -3.89 14.84
C SER A 28 26.72 -4.46 15.17
N GLY A 29 26.87 -5.11 16.33
CA GLY A 29 28.13 -5.71 16.78
C GLY A 29 28.66 -6.86 15.90
N ASP A 30 27.84 -7.35 14.97
CA ASP A 30 28.14 -8.46 14.04
C ASP A 30 28.48 -8.01 12.60
N GLY A 31 28.63 -6.69 12.37
CA GLY A 31 28.89 -6.13 11.03
C GLY A 31 27.64 -5.82 10.21
N GLY A 32 26.43 -6.10 10.71
CA GLY A 32 25.15 -5.71 10.10
C GLY A 32 24.64 -4.32 10.52
N VAL A 33 23.42 -3.98 10.11
CA VAL A 33 22.70 -2.80 10.63
C VAL A 33 21.92 -3.13 11.90
N SER A 34 21.78 -2.16 12.81
CA SER A 34 21.05 -2.35 14.07
C SER A 34 19.53 -2.45 13.86
N THR A 35 18.82 -3.15 14.75
CA THR A 35 17.35 -3.22 14.71
C THR A 35 16.70 -1.83 14.82
N ARG A 36 17.30 -0.91 15.60
CA ARG A 36 16.80 0.48 15.71
C ARG A 36 16.90 1.21 14.38
N TYR A 37 17.99 0.98 13.64
CA TYR A 37 18.16 1.50 12.29
C TYR A 37 17.11 0.92 11.33
N LEU A 38 16.83 -0.38 11.39
CA LEU A 38 15.78 -1.02 10.58
C LEU A 38 14.38 -0.44 10.86
N ILE A 39 14.05 -0.18 12.12
CA ILE A 39 12.77 0.43 12.49
C ILE A 39 12.64 1.85 11.89
N VAL A 40 13.69 2.67 11.99
CA VAL A 40 13.69 4.02 11.40
C VAL A 40 13.66 3.97 9.87
N LEU A 41 14.41 3.06 9.27
CA LEU A 41 14.45 2.84 7.82
C LEU A 41 13.08 2.47 7.26
N THR A 42 12.32 1.68 8.01
CA THR A 42 10.99 1.21 7.61
C THR A 42 9.84 2.09 8.09
N CYS A 43 10.09 3.09 8.95
CA CYS A 43 9.08 3.95 9.56
C CYS A 43 8.15 4.63 8.54
N SER A 44 8.72 5.13 7.44
CA SER A 44 7.97 5.75 6.33
C SER A 44 6.92 4.83 5.68
N THR A 45 7.12 3.50 5.70
CA THR A 45 6.11 2.53 5.22
C THR A 45 4.84 2.59 6.05
N GLY A 46 4.93 2.89 7.35
CA GLY A 46 3.80 3.00 8.25
C GLY A 46 2.96 4.24 7.95
N GLY A 47 3.60 5.38 7.74
CA GLY A 47 2.89 6.62 7.35
C GLY A 47 2.21 6.52 5.99
N LEU A 48 2.88 5.92 5.01
CA LEU A 48 2.27 5.61 3.72
C LEU A 48 1.06 4.66 3.90
N GLN A 49 1.15 3.68 4.80
CA GLN A 49 0.03 2.77 5.04
C GLN A 49 -1.18 3.44 5.70
N VAL A 50 -0.98 4.48 6.51
CA VAL A 50 -2.10 5.29 7.04
C VAL A 50 -2.87 5.96 5.89
N VAL A 51 -2.17 6.46 4.86
CA VAL A 51 -2.80 7.01 3.64
C VAL A 51 -3.60 5.94 2.90
N TRP A 52 -3.01 4.75 2.69
CA TRP A 52 -3.74 3.64 2.08
C TRP A 52 -4.96 3.21 2.89
N SER A 53 -4.87 3.22 4.22
CA SER A 53 -5.99 2.90 5.11
C SER A 53 -7.15 3.89 4.96
N LEU A 54 -6.82 5.18 4.87
CA LEU A 54 -7.79 6.25 4.58
C LEU A 54 -8.49 6.01 3.24
N ILE A 55 -7.73 5.77 2.17
CA ILE A 55 -8.26 5.52 0.82
C ILE A 55 -9.17 4.29 0.81
N MET A 56 -8.70 3.16 1.33
CA MET A 56 -9.40 1.88 1.31
C MET A 56 -10.66 1.88 2.18
N SER A 57 -10.62 2.50 3.37
CA SER A 57 -11.78 2.49 4.26
C SER A 57 -12.77 3.63 3.99
N ASN A 58 -12.31 4.82 3.60
CA ASN A 58 -13.16 6.02 3.57
C ASN A 58 -13.24 6.68 2.18
N GLY A 59 -12.37 6.29 1.23
CA GLY A 59 -12.40 6.82 -0.13
C GLY A 59 -13.71 6.52 -0.85
N THR A 60 -14.13 5.25 -0.90
CA THR A 60 -15.38 4.87 -1.58
C THR A 60 -16.60 5.56 -0.94
N PRO A 61 -16.82 5.49 0.39
CA PRO A 61 -17.93 6.21 0.99
C PRO A 61 -17.90 7.73 0.71
N PHE A 62 -16.73 8.36 0.75
CA PHE A 62 -16.60 9.78 0.40
C PHE A 62 -17.10 10.06 -1.01
N LEU A 63 -16.66 9.30 -2.01
CA LEU A 63 -17.10 9.47 -3.40
C LEU A 63 -18.60 9.26 -3.58
N LEU A 64 -19.17 8.26 -2.91
CA LEU A 64 -20.62 8.02 -2.94
C LEU A 64 -21.39 9.20 -2.32
N THR A 65 -20.88 9.81 -1.24
CA THR A 65 -21.50 11.01 -0.65
C THR A 65 -21.42 12.26 -1.53
N LEU A 66 -20.54 12.28 -2.54
CA LEU A 66 -20.52 13.33 -3.57
C LEU A 66 -21.52 13.07 -4.71
N GLY A 67 -22.20 11.91 -4.68
CA GLY A 67 -23.13 11.47 -5.72
C GLY A 67 -22.46 10.72 -6.88
N MET A 68 -21.24 10.22 -6.70
CA MET A 68 -20.58 9.41 -7.73
C MET A 68 -21.27 8.04 -7.84
N PRO A 69 -21.67 7.58 -9.04
CA PRO A 69 -22.17 6.22 -9.24
C PRO A 69 -21.09 5.16 -8.95
N SER A 70 -21.47 4.03 -8.35
CA SER A 70 -20.53 2.95 -8.00
C SER A 70 -19.71 2.41 -9.19
N SER A 71 -20.30 2.40 -10.38
CA SER A 71 -19.59 2.01 -11.61
C SER A 71 -18.45 2.96 -11.96
N LEU A 72 -18.65 4.27 -11.79
CA LEU A 72 -17.61 5.28 -12.01
C LEU A 72 -16.57 5.26 -10.89
N THR A 73 -17.00 5.04 -9.64
CA THR A 73 -16.08 4.86 -8.51
C THR A 73 -15.12 3.69 -8.75
N ALA A 74 -15.62 2.59 -9.33
CA ALA A 74 -14.77 1.45 -9.67
C ALA A 74 -13.74 1.74 -10.75
N LEU A 75 -14.12 2.50 -11.78
CA LEU A 75 -13.18 2.94 -12.81
C LEU A 75 -12.14 3.91 -12.25
N LEU A 76 -12.54 4.81 -11.35
CA LEU A 76 -11.61 5.71 -10.66
C LEU A 76 -10.59 4.93 -9.83
N TRP A 77 -11.01 3.91 -9.09
CA TRP A 77 -10.08 3.04 -8.35
C TRP A 77 -9.17 2.21 -9.26
N GLY A 78 -9.51 2.05 -10.54
CA GLY A 78 -8.60 1.52 -11.56
C GLY A 78 -7.43 2.46 -11.90
N ALA A 79 -7.51 3.75 -11.56
CA ALA A 79 -6.42 4.70 -11.78
C ALA A 79 -5.20 4.39 -10.89
N ALA A 80 -5.41 4.04 -9.61
CA ALA A 80 -4.34 3.65 -8.69
C ALA A 80 -3.42 2.53 -9.23
N PRO A 81 -3.94 1.33 -9.61
CA PRO A 81 -3.11 0.29 -10.18
C PRO A 81 -2.56 0.63 -11.57
N LEU A 82 -3.24 1.46 -12.36
CA LEU A 82 -2.68 1.97 -13.62
C LEU A 82 -1.45 2.84 -13.37
N CYS A 83 -1.51 3.73 -12.38
CA CYS A 83 -0.36 4.52 -11.92
C CYS A 83 0.75 3.59 -11.42
N GLY A 84 0.41 2.55 -10.64
CA GLY A 84 1.37 1.56 -10.16
C GLY A 84 2.06 0.75 -11.26
N PHE A 85 1.33 0.44 -12.33
CA PHE A 85 1.89 -0.28 -13.47
C PHE A 85 2.80 0.59 -14.34
N LEU A 86 2.45 1.88 -14.52
CA LEU A 86 3.14 2.77 -15.47
C LEU A 86 4.14 3.72 -14.81
N VAL A 87 3.72 4.45 -13.79
CA VAL A 87 4.51 5.52 -13.16
C VAL A 87 5.59 4.93 -12.27
N GLN A 88 5.29 3.84 -11.57
CA GLN A 88 6.23 3.26 -10.61
C GLN A 88 7.56 2.81 -11.25
N PRO A 89 7.57 2.06 -12.37
CA PRO A 89 8.82 1.69 -13.04
C PRO A 89 9.55 2.89 -13.64
N TYR A 90 8.81 3.84 -14.23
CA TYR A 90 9.39 5.06 -14.80
C TYR A 90 10.12 5.88 -13.74
N VAL A 91 9.47 6.12 -12.59
CA VAL A 91 10.10 6.80 -11.46
C VAL A 91 11.28 5.99 -10.90
N GLY A 92 11.21 4.66 -10.90
CA GLY A 92 12.34 3.81 -10.51
C GLY A 92 13.60 4.15 -11.30
N VAL A 93 13.50 4.13 -12.64
CA VAL A 93 14.60 4.46 -13.55
C VAL A 93 15.06 5.92 -13.38
N MET A 94 14.12 6.86 -13.25
CA MET A 94 14.47 8.28 -13.01
C MET A 94 15.21 8.48 -11.68
N SER A 95 14.74 7.80 -10.63
CA SER A 95 15.37 7.83 -9.32
C SER A 95 16.75 7.23 -9.39
N ASP A 96 16.96 6.11 -10.09
CA ASP A 96 18.28 5.48 -10.25
C ASP A 96 19.34 6.41 -10.86
N ARG A 97 18.91 7.42 -11.64
CA ARG A 97 19.79 8.39 -12.32
C ARG A 97 19.99 9.69 -11.52
N CYS A 98 19.32 9.84 -10.39
CA CYS A 98 19.33 11.10 -9.67
C CYS A 98 20.67 11.35 -8.96
N GLN A 99 21.32 12.47 -9.29
CA GLN A 99 22.58 12.91 -8.69
C GLN A 99 22.38 14.08 -7.71
N SER A 100 21.22 14.12 -7.03
CA SER A 100 20.94 15.18 -6.06
C SER A 100 21.87 15.07 -4.84
N PRO A 101 22.31 16.19 -4.24
CA PRO A 101 23.09 16.18 -3.01
C PRO A 101 22.33 15.58 -1.81
N TRP A 102 21.01 15.45 -1.89
CA TRP A 102 20.19 14.81 -0.86
C TRP A 102 20.14 13.29 -0.98
N GLY A 103 20.78 12.72 -2.00
CA GLY A 103 20.72 11.30 -2.33
C GLY A 103 19.89 11.03 -3.57
N ARG A 104 19.85 9.75 -3.94
CA ARG A 104 19.25 9.27 -5.19
C ARG A 104 17.74 9.04 -5.06
N ARG A 105 17.27 8.61 -3.88
CA ARG A 105 15.87 8.25 -3.61
C ARG A 105 15.09 9.38 -2.97
N LYS A 106 15.67 10.07 -2.00
CA LYS A 106 15.00 11.11 -1.19
C LYS A 106 14.29 12.21 -1.97
N PRO A 107 14.82 12.78 -3.07
CA PRO A 107 14.10 13.81 -3.81
C PRO A 107 12.73 13.33 -4.33
N PHE A 108 12.66 12.10 -4.82
CA PHE A 108 11.41 11.49 -5.30
C PHE A 108 10.45 11.18 -4.15
N ILE A 109 10.97 10.69 -3.03
CA ILE A 109 10.20 10.45 -1.81
C ILE A 109 9.57 11.76 -1.31
N LEU A 110 10.36 12.83 -1.19
CA LEU A 110 9.90 14.14 -0.72
C LEU A 110 8.90 14.77 -1.68
N GLY A 111 9.15 14.73 -2.99
CA GLY A 111 8.20 15.19 -4.01
C GLY A 111 6.87 14.44 -3.94
N GLY A 112 6.93 13.11 -3.76
CA GLY A 112 5.76 12.26 -3.56
C GLY A 112 4.96 12.65 -2.31
N VAL A 113 5.62 12.85 -1.16
CA VAL A 113 4.94 13.29 0.08
C VAL A 113 4.28 14.65 -0.08
N ILE A 114 4.99 15.63 -0.62
CA ILE A 114 4.45 16.99 -0.81
C ILE A 114 3.20 16.93 -1.69
N GLY A 115 3.26 16.21 -2.80
CA GLY A 115 2.12 15.99 -3.69
C GLY A 115 0.95 15.27 -3.00
N CYS A 116 1.23 14.22 -2.21
CA CYS A 116 0.22 13.50 -1.44
C CYS A 116 -0.48 14.42 -0.43
N VAL A 117 0.28 15.23 0.32
CA VAL A 117 -0.28 16.18 1.29
C VAL A 117 -1.16 17.21 0.59
N ILE A 118 -0.70 17.81 -0.52
CA ILE A 118 -1.50 18.76 -1.29
C ILE A 118 -2.81 18.12 -1.75
N CYS A 119 -2.77 16.91 -2.31
CA CYS A 119 -3.96 16.23 -2.79
C CYS A 119 -4.91 15.84 -1.67
N MET A 120 -4.41 15.34 -0.53
CA MET A 120 -5.23 15.01 0.65
C MET A 120 -5.89 16.25 1.26
N LEU A 121 -5.17 17.38 1.35
CA LEU A 121 -5.76 18.63 1.81
C LEU A 121 -6.79 19.17 0.81
N GLY A 122 -6.52 19.06 -0.49
CA GLY A 122 -7.48 19.37 -1.56
C GLY A 122 -8.77 18.56 -1.45
N LEU A 123 -8.66 17.26 -1.16
CA LEU A 123 -9.79 16.38 -0.88
C LEU A 123 -10.56 16.81 0.38
N ALA A 124 -9.85 17.13 1.45
CA ALA A 124 -10.44 17.54 2.73
C ALA A 124 -11.32 18.80 2.60
N ILE A 125 -10.89 19.76 1.76
CA ILE A 125 -11.60 21.03 1.56
C ILE A 125 -12.62 20.99 0.43
N THR A 126 -12.70 19.91 -0.36
CA THR A 126 -13.54 19.86 -1.57
C THR A 126 -15.00 20.23 -1.27
N LYS A 127 -15.68 19.58 -0.31
CA LYS A 127 -17.07 19.90 0.03
C LYS A 127 -17.24 21.35 0.54
N PRO A 128 -16.51 21.79 1.59
CA PRO A 128 -16.61 23.18 2.07
C PRO A 128 -16.36 24.23 0.99
N CYS A 129 -15.35 24.03 0.14
CA CYS A 129 -15.01 24.96 -0.93
C CYS A 129 -16.15 25.12 -1.94
N PHE A 130 -16.76 24.02 -2.39
CA PHE A 130 -17.86 24.10 -3.35
C PHE A 130 -19.16 24.63 -2.74
N HIS A 131 -19.42 24.37 -1.46
CA HIS A 131 -20.52 25.02 -0.74
C HIS A 131 -20.33 26.54 -0.67
N LEU A 132 -19.12 27.01 -0.34
CA LEU A 132 -18.79 28.44 -0.30
C LEU A 132 -18.88 29.07 -1.69
N LEU A 133 -18.30 28.45 -2.72
CA LEU A 133 -18.37 28.94 -4.10
C LEU A 133 -19.81 29.07 -4.57
N ALA A 134 -20.65 28.08 -4.30
CA ALA A 134 -22.05 28.13 -4.67
C ALA A 134 -22.82 29.26 -3.98
N GLN A 135 -22.55 29.53 -2.71
CA GLN A 135 -23.11 30.69 -2.00
C GLN A 135 -22.63 32.02 -2.63
N THR A 136 -21.33 32.14 -2.92
CA THR A 136 -20.76 33.39 -3.46
C THR A 136 -21.22 33.71 -4.89
N TRP A 137 -21.42 32.70 -5.73
CA TRP A 137 -21.83 32.88 -7.13
C TRP A 137 -23.34 32.66 -7.35
N GLN A 138 -24.11 32.52 -6.26
CA GLN A 138 -25.54 32.20 -6.30
C GLN A 138 -25.87 30.99 -7.20
N TRP A 139 -24.92 30.06 -7.35
CA TRP A 139 -25.18 28.80 -8.02
C TRP A 139 -26.14 27.99 -7.16
N ASN A 140 -27.21 27.50 -7.77
CA ASN A 140 -28.02 26.51 -7.09
C ASN A 140 -27.18 25.23 -7.05
N ILE A 141 -26.84 24.72 -5.87
CA ILE A 141 -26.09 23.46 -5.73
C ILE A 141 -26.86 22.28 -6.35
N LYS A 142 -28.18 22.44 -6.53
CA LYS A 142 -29.04 21.50 -7.25
C LYS A 142 -28.89 21.59 -8.79
N ASP A 143 -28.25 22.63 -9.31
CA ASP A 143 -27.87 22.69 -10.72
C ASP A 143 -26.76 21.67 -10.94
N GLY A 144 -26.99 20.72 -11.86
CA GLY A 144 -26.06 19.62 -12.14
C GLY A 144 -24.63 20.08 -12.47
N ALA A 145 -24.44 21.34 -12.89
CA ALA A 145 -23.14 21.92 -13.15
C ALA A 145 -22.25 22.02 -11.89
N ALA A 146 -22.78 22.50 -10.74
CA ALA A 146 -21.99 22.66 -9.52
C ALA A 146 -21.55 21.30 -8.95
N GLN A 147 -22.46 20.33 -8.94
CA GLN A 147 -22.16 18.95 -8.55
C GLN A 147 -21.12 18.32 -9.50
N THR A 148 -21.21 18.58 -10.80
CA THR A 148 -20.24 18.08 -11.78
C THR A 148 -18.84 18.62 -11.50
N TRP A 149 -18.69 19.93 -11.25
CA TRP A 149 -17.38 20.51 -10.91
C TRP A 149 -16.80 19.96 -9.61
N MET A 150 -17.64 19.76 -8.59
CA MET A 150 -17.22 19.13 -7.34
C MET A 150 -16.72 17.70 -7.60
N LEU A 151 -17.44 16.89 -8.38
CA LEU A 151 -17.01 15.53 -8.75
C LEU A 151 -15.70 15.55 -9.55
N LEU A 152 -15.57 16.43 -10.54
CA LEU A 152 -14.34 16.58 -11.33
C LEU A 152 -13.14 16.97 -10.46
N SER A 153 -13.33 17.86 -9.48
CA SER A 153 -12.26 18.20 -8.54
C SER A 153 -11.86 17.00 -7.67
N ALA A 154 -12.82 16.21 -7.16
CA ALA A 154 -12.54 15.05 -6.33
C ALA A 154 -11.80 13.97 -7.13
N ILE A 155 -12.22 13.73 -8.37
CA ILE A 155 -11.54 12.83 -9.32
C ILE A 155 -10.10 13.30 -9.55
N THR A 156 -9.91 14.59 -9.80
CA THR A 156 -8.57 15.17 -10.04
C THR A 156 -7.66 14.97 -8.84
N TRP A 157 -8.15 15.24 -7.63
CA TRP A 157 -7.35 15.05 -6.42
C TRP A 157 -7.06 13.58 -6.10
N ILE A 158 -7.98 12.65 -6.36
CA ILE A 158 -7.73 11.21 -6.19
C ILE A 158 -6.69 10.71 -7.18
N ILE A 159 -6.83 11.05 -8.47
CA ILE A 159 -5.83 10.66 -9.49
C ILE A 159 -4.47 11.29 -9.16
N GLY A 160 -4.44 12.56 -8.74
CA GLY A 160 -3.23 13.24 -8.30
C GLY A 160 -2.59 12.54 -7.10
N LEU A 161 -3.39 12.14 -6.11
CA LEU A 161 -2.92 11.39 -4.94
C LEU A 161 -2.31 10.05 -5.36
N ASP A 162 -2.98 9.29 -6.22
CA ASP A 162 -2.50 8.01 -6.73
C ASP A 162 -1.17 8.17 -7.49
N LEU A 163 -1.05 9.19 -8.34
CA LEU A 163 0.19 9.52 -9.05
C LEU A 163 1.34 9.84 -8.08
N CYS A 164 1.07 10.60 -7.01
CA CYS A 164 2.07 11.01 -6.03
C CYS A 164 2.47 9.88 -5.06
N ILE A 165 1.59 8.91 -4.82
CA ILE A 165 1.90 7.72 -4.02
C ILE A 165 2.96 6.86 -4.71
N GLN A 166 2.99 6.79 -6.04
CA GLN A 166 3.95 5.93 -6.76
C GLN A 166 5.44 6.25 -6.51
N PRO A 167 5.93 7.50 -6.68
CA PRO A 167 7.32 7.84 -6.38
C PRO A 167 7.66 7.61 -4.90
N LEU A 168 6.72 7.92 -4.01
CA LEU A 168 6.86 7.71 -2.57
C LEU A 168 7.02 6.21 -2.24
N GLN A 169 6.11 5.37 -2.73
CA GLN A 169 6.11 3.93 -2.47
C GLN A 169 7.33 3.23 -3.07
N ALA A 170 7.68 3.55 -4.32
CA ALA A 170 8.88 3.00 -4.97
C ALA A 170 10.14 3.42 -4.23
N GLY A 171 10.25 4.72 -3.93
CA GLY A 171 11.40 5.29 -3.25
C GLY A 171 11.63 4.68 -1.87
N ILE A 172 10.57 4.53 -1.05
CA ILE A 172 10.68 3.90 0.27
C ILE A 172 11.18 2.46 0.16
N ARG A 173 10.62 1.66 -0.77
CA ARG A 173 11.05 0.26 -0.97
C ARG A 173 12.50 0.18 -1.44
N ALA A 174 12.88 1.00 -2.41
CA ALA A 174 14.25 1.06 -2.90
C ALA A 174 15.23 1.51 -1.80
N LEU A 175 14.84 2.48 -0.96
CA LEU A 175 15.65 2.95 0.16
C LEU A 175 15.95 1.83 1.16
N ILE A 176 14.98 0.95 1.45
CA ILE A 176 15.18 -0.22 2.32
C ILE A 176 16.23 -1.16 1.71
N VAL A 177 16.10 -1.47 0.42
CA VAL A 177 17.02 -2.38 -0.29
C VAL A 177 18.42 -1.79 -0.38
N ASP A 178 18.54 -0.49 -0.71
CA ASP A 178 19.82 0.20 -0.92
C ASP A 178 20.64 0.37 0.39
N ASN A 179 19.97 0.39 1.55
CA ASN A 179 20.63 0.63 2.85
C ASN A 179 20.77 -0.61 3.74
N CYS A 180 20.20 -1.75 3.33
CA CYS A 180 20.28 -3.00 4.09
C CYS A 180 21.22 -4.02 3.42
N PRO A 181 22.15 -4.67 4.15
CA PRO A 181 22.95 -5.75 3.61
C PRO A 181 22.09 -6.92 3.13
N ALA A 182 22.50 -7.63 2.06
CA ALA A 182 21.77 -8.75 1.48
C ALA A 182 21.32 -9.82 2.51
N ARG A 183 22.20 -10.14 3.48
CA ARG A 183 21.92 -11.08 4.56
C ARG A 183 20.76 -10.65 5.48
N GLN A 184 20.52 -9.35 5.63
CA GLN A 184 19.50 -8.78 6.51
C GLN A 184 18.24 -8.31 5.77
N GLN A 185 18.16 -8.46 4.44
CA GLN A 185 17.00 -8.05 3.64
C GLN A 185 15.71 -8.74 4.10
N ALA A 186 15.77 -10.02 4.47
CA ALA A 186 14.63 -10.74 5.01
C ALA A 186 14.12 -10.13 6.33
N GLU A 187 15.04 -9.70 7.21
CA GLU A 187 14.70 -9.02 8.47
C GLU A 187 14.12 -7.62 8.21
N ALA A 188 14.72 -6.86 7.30
CA ALA A 188 14.24 -5.54 6.91
C ALA A 188 12.80 -5.59 6.34
N HIS A 189 12.51 -6.57 5.47
CA HIS A 189 11.17 -6.79 4.95
C HIS A 189 10.18 -7.25 6.05
N ALA A 190 10.63 -8.05 7.02
CA ALA A 190 9.81 -8.42 8.16
C ALA A 190 9.44 -7.20 9.03
N TRP A 191 10.39 -6.30 9.30
CA TRP A 191 10.12 -5.04 9.97
C TRP A 191 9.19 -4.14 9.17
N ALA A 192 9.40 -4.00 7.86
CA ALA A 192 8.52 -3.25 6.99
C ALA A 192 7.08 -3.77 7.07
N SER A 193 6.87 -5.09 6.98
CA SER A 193 5.55 -5.71 7.10
C SER A 193 4.86 -5.42 8.45
N ARG A 194 5.62 -5.47 9.56
CA ARG A 194 5.11 -5.14 10.91
C ARG A 194 4.71 -3.67 11.01
N ILE A 195 5.55 -2.76 10.51
CA ILE A 195 5.28 -1.32 10.53
C ILE A 195 4.10 -0.97 9.62
N THR A 196 3.96 -1.61 8.46
CA THR A 196 2.76 -1.54 7.62
C THR A 196 1.52 -2.00 8.39
N GLY A 197 1.58 -3.16 9.06
CA GLY A 197 0.45 -3.64 9.87
C GLY A 197 0.06 -2.67 10.99
N PHE A 198 1.04 -2.06 11.66
CA PHE A 198 0.80 -1.01 12.65
C PHE A 198 0.18 0.25 12.03
N GLY A 199 0.67 0.70 10.87
CA GLY A 199 0.09 1.83 10.14
C GLY A 199 -1.37 1.59 9.76
N ASN A 200 -1.74 0.37 9.35
CA ASN A 200 -3.13 -0.01 9.11
C ASN A 200 -4.01 0.14 10.37
N LEU A 201 -3.53 -0.37 11.52
CA LEU A 201 -4.27 -0.23 12.78
C LEU A 201 -4.50 1.23 13.15
N VAL A 202 -3.46 2.06 13.06
CA VAL A 202 -3.56 3.49 13.36
C VAL A 202 -4.55 4.17 12.41
N GLY A 203 -4.45 3.92 11.11
CA GLY A 203 -5.34 4.53 10.10
C GLY A 203 -6.81 4.17 10.32
N TYR A 204 -7.12 2.88 10.51
CA TYR A 204 -8.50 2.44 10.74
C TYR A 204 -9.04 2.83 12.12
N LEU A 205 -8.18 2.90 13.15
CA LEU A 205 -8.57 3.35 14.48
C LEU A 205 -9.06 4.81 14.43
N PHE A 206 -8.32 5.71 13.77
CA PHE A 206 -8.78 7.08 13.58
C PHE A 206 -10.10 7.15 12.82
N GLY A 207 -10.33 6.24 11.86
CA GLY A 207 -11.60 6.13 11.14
C GLY A 207 -12.81 5.79 12.02
N CYS A 208 -12.60 5.07 13.14
CA CYS A 208 -13.66 4.67 14.06
C CYS A 208 -14.08 5.79 15.05
N ILE A 209 -13.14 6.67 15.38
CA ILE A 209 -13.33 7.70 16.41
C ILE A 209 -14.10 8.88 15.79
N PRO A 210 -15.25 9.28 16.35
CA PRO A 210 -15.97 10.44 15.87
C PRO A 210 -15.14 11.71 16.05
N VAL A 211 -14.99 12.49 14.98
CA VAL A 211 -14.29 13.78 15.05
C VAL A 211 -14.89 14.72 16.08
N HIS A 212 -16.22 14.77 16.20
CA HIS A 212 -16.95 15.59 17.18
C HIS A 212 -16.58 15.27 18.64
N SER A 213 -16.15 14.04 18.93
CA SER A 213 -15.69 13.67 20.27
C SER A 213 -14.28 14.20 20.58
N ILE A 214 -13.45 14.40 19.56
CA ILE A 214 -12.08 14.90 19.72
C ILE A 214 -12.05 16.43 19.66
N MET A 215 -12.78 17.01 18.69
CA MET A 215 -12.80 18.45 18.41
C MET A 215 -14.25 18.95 18.35
N PRO A 216 -14.93 19.10 19.50
CA PRO A 216 -16.34 19.49 19.55
C PRO A 216 -16.62 20.91 19.03
N LEU A 217 -15.57 21.74 18.87
CA LEU A 217 -15.66 23.12 18.42
C LEU A 217 -15.46 23.29 16.90
N ILE A 218 -15.08 22.24 16.18
CA ILE A 218 -14.80 22.32 14.75
C ILE A 218 -15.79 21.44 13.98
N ASP A 219 -16.65 22.09 13.18
CA ASP A 219 -17.54 21.42 12.25
C ASP A 219 -16.75 20.99 11.01
N MET A 220 -16.23 19.75 11.03
CA MET A 220 -15.52 19.15 9.92
C MET A 220 -16.00 17.73 9.67
N SER A 221 -15.94 17.28 8.40
CA SER A 221 -16.30 15.91 8.07
C SER A 221 -15.26 14.90 8.58
N GLN A 222 -15.71 13.69 8.92
CA GLN A 222 -14.82 12.58 9.30
C GLN A 222 -13.71 12.35 8.27
N PHE A 223 -14.03 12.41 6.98
CA PHE A 223 -13.05 12.23 5.90
C PHE A 223 -11.99 13.34 5.88
N SER A 224 -12.41 14.61 6.03
CA SER A 224 -11.51 15.77 6.08
C SER A 224 -10.53 15.66 7.26
N TRP A 225 -11.01 15.24 8.43
CA TRP A 225 -10.18 14.97 9.60
C TRP A 225 -9.11 13.92 9.31
N LEU A 226 -9.52 12.79 8.72
CA LEU A 226 -8.58 11.71 8.39
C LEU A 226 -7.53 12.13 7.37
N CYS A 227 -7.89 12.95 6.37
CA CYS A 227 -6.92 13.52 5.43
C CYS A 227 -5.85 14.36 6.14
N ILE A 228 -6.24 15.17 7.13
CA ILE A 228 -5.31 15.99 7.92
C ILE A 228 -4.38 15.10 8.76
N VAL A 229 -4.95 14.15 9.51
CA VAL A 229 -4.17 13.23 10.34
C VAL A 229 -3.21 12.39 9.50
N ALA A 230 -3.67 11.83 8.39
CA ALA A 230 -2.84 11.05 7.47
C ALA A 230 -1.70 11.90 6.89
N SER A 231 -1.97 13.16 6.53
CA SER A 231 -0.94 14.09 6.05
C SER A 231 0.14 14.39 7.10
N LEU A 232 -0.26 14.59 8.35
CA LEU A 232 0.67 14.84 9.47
C LEU A 232 1.53 13.61 9.76
N ILE A 233 0.92 12.43 9.86
CA ILE A 233 1.65 11.18 10.13
C ILE A 233 2.59 10.84 8.97
N LEU A 234 2.13 10.98 7.72
CA LEU A 234 2.97 10.74 6.55
C LEU A 234 4.19 11.69 6.55
N SER A 235 3.96 12.99 6.75
CA SER A 235 5.02 14.00 6.76
C SER A 235 6.02 13.74 7.88
N ALA A 236 5.54 13.39 9.09
CA ALA A 236 6.40 13.09 10.23
C ALA A 236 7.26 11.84 9.99
N THR A 237 6.64 10.72 9.59
CA THR A 237 7.35 9.45 9.38
C THR A 237 8.36 9.51 8.24
N VAL A 238 8.02 10.17 7.13
CA VAL A 238 8.94 10.39 6.01
C VAL A 238 10.01 11.42 6.39
N GLY A 239 9.67 12.50 7.09
CA GLY A 239 10.64 13.47 7.60
C GLY A 239 11.69 12.81 8.49
N ILE A 240 11.26 11.98 9.44
CA ILE A 240 12.15 11.18 10.30
C ILE A 240 13.07 10.29 9.45
N THR A 241 12.52 9.57 8.47
CA THR A 241 13.30 8.68 7.60
C THR A 241 14.33 9.47 6.79
N CYS A 242 13.92 10.57 6.14
CA CYS A 242 14.79 11.39 5.29
C CYS A 242 15.90 12.10 6.07
N VAL A 243 15.66 12.48 7.32
CA VAL A 243 16.68 13.11 8.18
C VAL A 243 17.66 12.10 8.76
N LEU A 244 17.17 10.94 9.23
CA LEU A 244 18.00 9.96 9.96
C LEU A 244 18.71 8.95 9.06
N ILE A 245 18.14 8.62 7.90
CA ILE A 245 18.74 7.67 6.95
C ILE A 245 19.59 8.44 5.96
N GLN A 246 20.91 8.32 6.04
CA GLN A 246 21.82 8.95 5.10
C GLN A 246 22.05 8.01 3.90
N GLU A 247 21.75 8.48 2.69
CA GLU A 247 22.06 7.76 1.46
C GLU A 247 23.55 7.84 1.15
N LYS A 248 24.07 6.83 0.43
CA LYS A 248 25.42 6.91 -0.15
C LYS A 248 25.45 8.03 -1.18
N ASP A 249 26.59 8.72 -1.27
CA ASP A 249 26.78 9.78 -2.25
C ASP A 249 26.58 9.23 -3.68
N PRO A 250 25.63 9.75 -4.47
CA PRO A 250 25.38 9.28 -5.84
C PRO A 250 26.61 9.35 -6.74
N SER A 251 27.54 10.29 -6.49
CA SER A 251 28.77 10.45 -7.26
C SER A 251 29.79 9.33 -7.04
N SER A 252 29.64 8.55 -5.97
CA SER A 252 30.50 7.40 -5.64
C SER A 252 30.06 6.09 -6.28
N LEU A 253 28.88 6.06 -6.91
CA LEU A 253 28.35 4.88 -7.59
C LEU A 253 28.81 4.88 -9.05
N PRO A 254 29.11 3.69 -9.64
CA PRO A 254 29.40 3.61 -11.05
C PRO A 254 28.25 4.23 -11.86
N ALA A 255 28.58 4.98 -12.91
CA ALA A 255 27.59 5.60 -13.78
C ALA A 255 26.58 4.53 -14.23
N SER A 256 25.31 4.72 -13.91
CA SER A 256 24.26 3.76 -14.25
C SER A 256 24.28 3.51 -15.76
N LEU A 257 24.40 2.25 -16.18
CA LEU A 257 24.48 1.78 -17.58
C LEU A 257 23.26 2.15 -18.46
N GLY A 258 22.26 2.83 -17.92
CA GLY A 258 21.06 3.22 -18.66
C GLY A 258 21.26 4.54 -19.40
N GLU A 259 21.67 4.47 -20.67
CA GLU A 259 21.34 5.50 -21.67
C GLU A 259 19.84 5.85 -21.60
N GLY A 260 19.46 7.04 -22.06
CA GLY A 260 18.15 7.70 -21.85
C GLY A 260 16.90 6.93 -22.31
N LEU A 261 16.59 5.80 -21.66
CA LEU A 261 15.43 4.97 -21.92
C LEU A 261 14.17 5.83 -21.80
N SER A 262 13.49 5.96 -22.93
CA SER A 262 12.16 6.55 -22.99
C SER A 262 11.17 5.73 -22.17
N PHE A 263 10.06 6.35 -21.76
CA PHE A 263 8.97 5.67 -21.05
C PHE A 263 8.54 4.38 -21.77
N LEU A 264 8.43 4.45 -23.11
CA LEU A 264 8.01 3.31 -23.92
C LEU A 264 9.04 2.17 -23.90
N GLU A 265 10.33 2.50 -23.83
CA GLU A 265 11.41 1.52 -23.75
C GLU A 265 11.45 0.84 -22.38
N THR A 266 11.12 1.58 -21.32
CA THR A 266 10.95 1.03 -19.96
C THR A 266 9.82 -0.01 -19.94
N VAL A 267 8.67 0.30 -20.55
CA VAL A 267 7.54 -0.65 -20.66
C VAL A 267 7.93 -1.88 -21.49
N LYS A 268 8.60 -1.69 -22.63
CA LYS A 268 9.10 -2.82 -23.45
C LYS A 268 10.07 -3.71 -22.67
N HIS A 269 10.97 -3.09 -21.91
CA HIS A 269 11.95 -3.80 -21.09
C HIS A 269 11.28 -4.65 -20.00
N ILE A 270 10.22 -4.14 -19.36
CA ILE A 270 9.41 -4.89 -18.38
C ILE A 270 8.80 -6.14 -19.02
N VAL A 271 8.17 -5.99 -20.18
CA VAL A 271 7.52 -7.10 -20.89
C VAL A 271 8.55 -8.16 -21.28
N TRP A 272 9.70 -7.75 -21.81
CA TRP A 272 10.76 -8.67 -22.20
C TRP A 272 11.38 -9.36 -20.97
N SER A 273 11.66 -8.61 -19.90
CA SER A 273 12.21 -9.17 -18.66
C SER A 273 11.24 -10.16 -18.01
N ALA A 274 9.94 -9.92 -18.09
CA ALA A 274 8.91 -10.85 -17.60
C ALA A 274 8.93 -12.19 -18.36
N GLN A 275 9.27 -12.19 -19.65
CA GLN A 275 9.41 -13.40 -20.46
C GLN A 275 10.70 -14.17 -20.17
N ALA A 276 11.75 -13.48 -19.72
CA ALA A 276 13.04 -14.06 -19.34
C ALA A 276 13.09 -14.58 -17.90
N LEU A 277 11.98 -14.50 -17.14
CA LEU A 277 11.95 -14.93 -15.75
C LEU A 277 12.13 -16.44 -15.61
N PRO A 278 12.95 -16.88 -14.65
CA PRO A 278 13.02 -18.29 -14.31
C PRO A 278 11.69 -18.83 -13.78
N TYR A 279 11.46 -20.12 -14.02
CA TYR A 279 10.18 -20.78 -13.75
C TYR A 279 9.64 -20.52 -12.33
N SER A 280 10.44 -20.74 -11.29
CA SER A 280 10.02 -20.56 -9.89
C SER A 280 9.45 -19.17 -9.59
N ILE A 281 10.07 -18.11 -10.13
CA ILE A 281 9.62 -16.73 -9.93
C ILE A 281 8.37 -16.46 -10.78
N SER A 282 8.31 -16.99 -12.00
CA SER A 282 7.14 -16.85 -12.87
C SER A 282 5.88 -17.47 -12.25
N GLU A 283 6.01 -18.57 -11.52
CA GLU A 283 4.90 -19.20 -10.80
C GLU A 283 4.40 -18.33 -9.65
N VAL A 284 5.31 -17.73 -8.86
CA VAL A 284 4.92 -16.75 -7.82
C VAL A 284 4.14 -15.59 -8.45
N PHE A 285 4.57 -15.09 -9.61
CA PHE A 285 3.90 -13.98 -10.29
C PHE A 285 2.52 -14.37 -10.83
N ARG A 286 2.34 -15.61 -11.32
CA ARG A 286 1.02 -16.12 -11.72
C ARG A 286 0.05 -16.17 -10.55
N VAL A 287 0.49 -16.67 -9.39
CA VAL A 287 -0.35 -16.68 -8.19
C VAL A 287 -0.68 -15.24 -7.76
N GLN A 288 0.31 -14.35 -7.74
CA GLN A 288 0.10 -12.92 -7.42
C GLN A 288 -0.89 -12.25 -8.35
N PHE A 289 -0.83 -12.55 -9.66
CA PHE A 289 -1.74 -11.98 -10.65
C PHE A 289 -3.21 -12.25 -10.30
N PHE A 290 -3.56 -13.52 -10.07
CA PHE A 290 -4.92 -13.90 -9.71
C PHE A 290 -5.31 -13.48 -8.28
N ALA A 291 -4.36 -13.49 -7.34
CA ALA A 291 -4.60 -13.08 -5.97
C ALA A 291 -4.98 -11.59 -5.89
N TRP A 292 -4.22 -10.71 -6.55
CA TRP A 292 -4.46 -9.27 -6.51
C TRP A 292 -5.66 -8.82 -7.35
N MET A 293 -6.01 -9.58 -8.39
CA MET A 293 -7.32 -9.44 -9.04
C MET A 293 -8.46 -9.63 -8.04
N GLY A 294 -8.31 -10.59 -7.12
CA GLY A 294 -9.30 -10.88 -6.08
C GLY A 294 -9.29 -9.92 -4.89
N TRP A 295 -8.12 -9.45 -4.48
CA TRP A 295 -7.98 -8.48 -3.39
C TRP A 295 -8.54 -7.11 -3.72
N PHE A 296 -8.51 -6.68 -4.99
CA PHE A 296 -8.97 -5.35 -5.39
C PHE A 296 -10.41 -5.03 -4.93
N PRO A 297 -11.43 -5.85 -5.24
CA PRO A 297 -12.77 -5.72 -4.68
C PRO A 297 -12.81 -5.50 -3.16
N TYR A 298 -12.09 -6.35 -2.43
CA TYR A 298 -12.12 -6.34 -0.98
C TYR A 298 -11.52 -5.04 -0.43
N LEU A 299 -10.34 -4.65 -0.91
CA LEU A 299 -9.60 -3.50 -0.38
C LEU A 299 -10.35 -2.18 -0.57
N PHE A 300 -11.11 -2.01 -1.65
CA PHE A 300 -11.80 -0.75 -1.94
C PHE A 300 -13.28 -0.71 -1.54
N TYR A 301 -13.92 -1.87 -1.34
CA TYR A 301 -15.37 -1.93 -1.14
C TYR A 301 -15.82 -2.56 0.19
N ILE A 302 -14.92 -3.15 1.00
CA ILE A 302 -15.34 -3.84 2.22
C ILE A 302 -16.00 -2.89 3.24
N SER A 303 -15.45 -1.68 3.42
CA SER A 303 -16.02 -0.69 4.33
C SER A 303 -17.40 -0.23 3.87
N SER A 304 -17.56 0.01 2.57
CA SER A 304 -18.85 0.33 1.96
C SER A 304 -19.84 -0.82 2.07
N TYR A 305 -19.41 -2.08 1.88
CA TYR A 305 -20.25 -3.26 2.04
C TYR A 305 -20.79 -3.39 3.47
N VAL A 306 -19.93 -3.23 4.47
CA VAL A 306 -20.35 -3.25 5.89
C VAL A 306 -21.27 -2.07 6.22
N GLY A 307 -20.93 -0.88 5.72
CA GLY A 307 -21.75 0.32 5.92
C GLY A 307 -23.12 0.20 5.27
N ASP A 308 -23.22 -0.38 4.08
CA ASP A 308 -24.49 -0.56 3.36
C ASP A 308 -25.42 -1.54 4.10
N LEU A 309 -24.87 -2.62 4.65
CA LEU A 309 -25.62 -3.55 5.52
C LEU A 309 -26.19 -2.88 6.78
N TYR A 310 -25.61 -1.76 7.23
CA TYR A 310 -26.13 -0.95 8.33
C TYR A 310 -27.16 0.08 7.87
N ALA A 311 -26.81 0.85 6.82
CA ALA A 311 -27.52 2.04 6.39
C ALA A 311 -28.77 1.73 5.56
N ALA A 312 -28.66 0.83 4.57
CA ALA A 312 -29.74 0.52 3.64
C ALA A 312 -31.08 0.17 4.33
N PRO A 313 -31.14 -0.75 5.33
CA PRO A 313 -32.41 -1.05 5.98
C PRO A 313 -32.97 0.13 6.77
N ARG A 314 -32.13 0.93 7.44
CA ARG A 314 -32.56 2.07 8.26
C ARG A 314 -33.05 3.25 7.43
N LEU A 315 -32.40 3.49 6.29
CA LEU A 315 -32.83 4.51 5.34
C LEU A 315 -34.13 4.12 4.62
N ALA A 316 -34.44 2.83 4.54
CA ALA A 316 -35.69 2.33 3.97
C ALA A 316 -36.88 2.36 4.94
N GLU A 317 -36.65 2.48 6.26
CA GLU A 317 -37.72 2.52 7.27
C GLU A 317 -38.56 3.81 7.21
N ASP A 318 -37.93 4.95 6.92
CA ASP A 318 -38.62 6.25 6.82
C ASP A 318 -38.19 7.05 5.58
N ILE A 319 -39.09 7.11 4.61
CA ILE A 319 -38.89 7.84 3.34
C ILE A 319 -38.87 9.38 3.57
N ASN A 320 -39.48 9.86 4.65
CA ASN A 320 -39.55 11.30 4.99
C ASN A 320 -38.51 11.72 6.03
N MET A 321 -37.50 10.87 6.30
CA MET A 321 -36.46 11.14 7.27
C MET A 321 -35.75 12.47 7.00
N SER A 322 -35.48 13.23 8.06
CA SER A 322 -34.79 14.52 7.96
C SER A 322 -33.39 14.36 7.34
N SER A 323 -32.92 15.36 6.59
CA SER A 323 -31.58 15.34 5.99
C SER A 323 -30.46 15.20 7.03
N THR A 324 -30.68 15.72 8.23
CA THR A 324 -29.75 15.62 9.36
C THR A 324 -29.66 14.19 9.88
N ASP A 325 -30.78 13.47 9.98
CA ASP A 325 -30.77 12.09 10.50
C ASP A 325 -30.24 11.10 9.45
N GLN A 326 -30.54 11.33 8.17
CA GLN A 326 -29.90 10.59 7.08
C GLN A 326 -28.37 10.74 7.10
N ALA A 327 -27.86 11.95 7.30
CA ALA A 327 -26.43 12.22 7.39
C ALA A 327 -25.76 11.47 8.56
N LYS A 328 -26.42 11.41 9.73
CA LYS A 328 -25.92 10.64 10.89
C LYS A 328 -25.83 9.15 10.61
N ILE A 329 -26.85 8.57 9.97
CA ILE A 329 -26.84 7.13 9.60
C ILE A 329 -25.68 6.83 8.66
N ILE A 330 -25.45 7.69 7.66
CA ILE A 330 -24.33 7.53 6.73
C ILE A 330 -22.99 7.66 7.45
N GLU A 331 -22.83 8.62 8.36
CA GLU A 331 -21.60 8.78 9.14
C GLU A 331 -21.33 7.55 10.03
N ASP A 332 -22.35 7.02 10.70
CA ASP A 332 -22.23 5.79 11.48
C ASP A 332 -21.89 4.57 10.61
N ALA A 333 -22.46 4.48 9.41
CA ALA A 333 -22.14 3.43 8.44
C ALA A 333 -20.66 3.45 8.04
N VAL A 334 -20.12 4.65 7.78
CA VAL A 334 -18.71 4.86 7.45
C VAL A 334 -17.82 4.41 8.61
N ARG A 335 -18.15 4.83 9.84
CA ARG A 335 -17.40 4.45 11.05
C ARG A 335 -17.42 2.95 11.28
N LEU A 336 -18.55 2.29 11.03
CA LEU A 336 -18.66 0.84 11.15
C LEU A 336 -17.84 0.11 10.08
N GLY A 337 -17.78 0.63 8.86
CA GLY A 337 -16.88 0.15 7.81
C GLY A 337 -15.40 0.29 8.20
N SER A 338 -15.02 1.40 8.83
CA SER A 338 -13.68 1.56 9.42
C SER A 338 -13.43 0.57 10.55
N PHE A 339 -14.43 0.26 11.38
CA PHE A 339 -14.30 -0.75 12.43
C PHE A 339 -14.08 -2.16 11.87
N ALA A 340 -14.79 -2.55 10.80
CA ALA A 340 -14.53 -3.81 10.11
C ALA A 340 -13.09 -3.88 9.56
N SER A 341 -12.61 -2.76 9.01
CA SER A 341 -11.23 -2.65 8.51
C SER A 341 -10.19 -2.73 9.65
N LEU A 342 -10.51 -2.20 10.82
CA LEU A 342 -9.68 -2.32 12.03
C LEU A 342 -9.60 -3.77 12.53
N VAL A 343 -10.73 -4.50 12.53
CA VAL A 343 -10.76 -5.92 12.88
C VAL A 343 -9.94 -6.74 11.87
N PHE A 344 -10.10 -6.48 10.58
CA PHE A 344 -9.27 -7.05 9.52
C PHE A 344 -7.78 -6.81 9.77
N ALA A 345 -7.37 -5.57 10.04
CA ALA A 345 -5.98 -5.21 10.28
C ALA A 345 -5.41 -5.85 11.56
N SER A 346 -6.23 -6.01 12.60
CA SER A 346 -5.84 -6.65 13.86
C SER A 346 -5.50 -8.12 13.67
N PHE A 347 -6.38 -8.86 12.99
CA PHE A 347 -6.14 -10.26 12.66
C PHE A 347 -5.01 -10.44 11.65
N ALA A 348 -4.86 -9.51 10.72
CA ALA A 348 -3.74 -9.50 9.79
C ALA A 348 -2.40 -9.32 10.50
N LEU A 349 -2.27 -8.35 11.40
CA LEU A 349 -1.03 -8.12 12.16
C LEU A 349 -0.71 -9.32 13.06
N LEU A 350 -1.71 -9.86 13.75
CA LEU A 350 -1.55 -11.06 14.58
C LEU A 350 -1.05 -12.23 13.72
N THR A 351 -1.63 -12.45 12.56
CA THR A 351 -1.23 -13.53 11.65
C THR A 351 0.15 -13.29 11.05
N CYS A 352 0.52 -12.05 10.70
CA CYS A 352 1.88 -11.73 10.24
C CYS A 352 2.96 -12.10 11.26
N ILE A 353 2.65 -12.02 12.56
CA ILE A 353 3.57 -12.41 13.63
C ILE A 353 3.58 -13.93 13.83
N LEU A 354 2.40 -14.57 13.82
CA LEU A 354 2.25 -16.00 14.15
C LEU A 354 2.59 -16.95 12.98
N LEU A 355 2.24 -16.59 11.75
CA LEU A 355 2.34 -17.48 10.58
C LEU A 355 3.78 -17.98 10.33
N PRO A 356 4.83 -17.13 10.36
CA PRO A 356 6.21 -17.62 10.21
C PRO A 356 6.63 -18.59 11.32
N ILE A 357 6.19 -18.37 12.56
CA ILE A 357 6.50 -19.23 13.72
C ILE A 357 5.84 -20.60 13.56
N VAL A 358 4.58 -20.62 13.10
CA VAL A 358 3.85 -21.86 12.83
C VAL A 358 4.55 -22.67 11.74
N ILE A 359 4.97 -22.01 10.66
CA ILE A 359 5.70 -22.65 9.56
C ILE A 359 7.04 -23.22 10.03
N GLU A 360 7.81 -22.46 10.81
CA GLU A 360 9.10 -22.93 11.35
C GLU A 360 8.94 -24.15 12.29
N ARG A 361 7.89 -24.17 13.12
CA ARG A 361 7.60 -25.33 13.97
C ARG A 361 7.18 -26.55 13.14
N SER A 362 6.38 -26.33 12.10
CA SER A 362 5.95 -27.41 11.19
C SER A 362 7.14 -28.03 10.46
N THR A 363 8.08 -27.22 9.99
CA THR A 363 9.27 -27.74 9.27
C THR A 363 10.20 -28.51 10.19
N ARG A 364 10.43 -28.05 11.43
CA ARG A 364 11.27 -28.75 12.41
C ARG A 364 10.61 -30.02 12.95
N GLY A 365 9.31 -29.99 13.23
CA GLY A 365 8.58 -31.09 13.86
C GLY A 365 8.17 -32.21 12.91
N ALA A 366 7.79 -31.88 11.67
CA ALA A 366 7.30 -32.85 10.69
C ALA A 366 8.36 -33.28 9.65
N GLY A 367 9.58 -32.71 9.70
CA GLY A 367 10.63 -32.95 8.69
C GLY A 367 10.25 -32.46 7.29
N GLN A 368 9.22 -31.62 7.18
CA GLN A 368 8.71 -31.12 5.91
C GLN A 368 9.66 -30.06 5.33
N LYS A 369 9.87 -30.07 4.01
CA LYS A 369 10.65 -29.03 3.32
C LYS A 369 10.00 -27.66 3.57
N THR A 370 10.82 -26.66 3.94
CA THR A 370 10.35 -25.29 4.20
C THR A 370 9.56 -24.69 3.05
N THR A 371 9.94 -24.98 1.80
CA THR A 371 9.18 -24.51 0.63
C THR A 371 7.75 -25.06 0.62
N THR A 372 7.57 -26.35 0.90
CA THR A 372 6.27 -27.01 0.92
C THR A 372 5.38 -26.44 2.03
N ALA A 373 5.92 -26.23 3.22
CA ALA A 373 5.16 -25.62 4.31
C ALA A 373 4.67 -24.20 3.94
N ILE A 374 5.50 -23.42 3.24
CA ILE A 374 5.16 -22.07 2.79
C ILE A 374 4.09 -22.09 1.68
N THR A 375 4.23 -22.94 0.64
CA THR A 375 3.28 -23.03 -0.49
C THR A 375 1.92 -23.60 -0.07
N THR A 376 1.93 -24.60 0.82
CA THR A 376 0.74 -25.15 1.44
C THR A 376 0.00 -24.08 2.26
N ALA A 377 0.73 -23.35 3.12
CA ALA A 377 0.14 -22.23 3.87
C ALA A 377 -0.46 -21.17 2.93
N TRP A 378 0.23 -20.85 1.84
CA TRP A 378 -0.25 -19.88 0.86
C TRP A 378 -1.58 -20.30 0.23
N THR A 379 -1.68 -21.57 -0.16
CA THR A 379 -2.91 -22.16 -0.71
C THR A 379 -4.08 -22.03 0.28
N TYR A 380 -3.86 -22.36 1.55
CA TYR A 380 -4.89 -22.19 2.58
C TYR A 380 -5.29 -20.72 2.78
N THR A 381 -4.35 -19.78 2.75
CA THR A 381 -4.70 -18.35 2.84
C THR A 381 -5.60 -17.90 1.68
N HIS A 382 -5.37 -18.38 0.46
CA HIS A 382 -6.22 -18.09 -0.68
C HIS A 382 -7.60 -18.77 -0.60
N LEU A 383 -7.67 -19.99 -0.08
CA LEU A 383 -8.94 -20.68 0.16
C LEU A 383 -9.78 -19.97 1.22
N ILE A 384 -9.17 -19.54 2.33
CA ILE A 384 -9.86 -18.75 3.38
C ILE A 384 -10.46 -17.48 2.77
N PHE A 385 -9.70 -16.76 1.94
CA PHE A 385 -10.20 -15.56 1.26
C PHE A 385 -11.37 -15.89 0.33
N SER A 386 -11.22 -16.92 -0.51
CA SER A 386 -12.23 -17.29 -1.52
C SER A 386 -13.53 -17.73 -0.86
N ILE A 387 -13.46 -18.59 0.16
CA ILE A 387 -14.61 -19.03 0.96
C ILE A 387 -15.27 -17.82 1.62
N SER A 388 -14.47 -16.91 2.16
CA SER A 388 -14.98 -15.68 2.79
C SER A 388 -15.77 -14.84 1.78
N MET A 389 -15.23 -14.63 0.58
CA MET A 389 -15.91 -13.85 -0.46
C MET A 389 -17.20 -14.51 -0.94
N PHE A 390 -17.24 -15.84 -1.10
CA PHE A 390 -18.48 -16.55 -1.45
C PHE A 390 -19.52 -16.55 -0.32
N SER A 391 -19.07 -16.53 0.93
CA SER A 391 -19.97 -16.49 2.10
C SER A 391 -20.83 -15.23 2.15
N THR A 392 -20.47 -14.16 1.41
CA THR A 392 -21.26 -12.93 1.27
C THR A 392 -22.68 -13.17 0.72
N ILE A 393 -22.99 -14.35 0.16
CA ILE A 393 -24.37 -14.75 -0.18
C ILE A 393 -25.26 -14.85 1.06
N PHE A 394 -24.69 -15.26 2.19
CA PHE A 394 -25.42 -15.54 3.42
C PHE A 394 -25.31 -14.41 4.45
N VAL A 395 -24.57 -13.35 4.15
CA VAL A 395 -24.31 -12.24 5.07
C VAL A 395 -25.43 -11.21 4.93
N THR A 396 -26.27 -11.12 5.96
CA THR A 396 -27.40 -10.17 6.03
C THR A 396 -27.23 -9.09 7.10
N SER A 397 -26.17 -9.19 7.92
CA SER A 397 -25.92 -8.28 9.03
C SER A 397 -24.47 -7.80 9.02
N GLN A 398 -24.28 -6.54 9.40
CA GLN A 398 -22.97 -5.92 9.59
C GLN A 398 -22.07 -6.72 10.55
N THR A 399 -22.63 -7.34 11.58
CA THR A 399 -21.85 -8.09 12.58
C THR A 399 -21.21 -9.31 11.93
N THR A 400 -21.97 -10.03 11.10
CA THR A 400 -21.45 -11.16 10.34
C THR A 400 -20.40 -10.71 9.34
N ALA A 401 -20.57 -9.55 8.70
CA ALA A 401 -19.57 -8.98 7.80
C ALA A 401 -18.26 -8.57 8.51
N ILE A 402 -18.35 -8.04 9.73
CA ILE A 402 -17.17 -7.72 10.57
C ILE A 402 -16.42 -8.99 10.97
N VAL A 403 -17.15 -10.05 11.35
CA VAL A 403 -16.54 -11.36 11.64
C VAL A 403 -15.84 -11.93 10.40
N LEU A 404 -16.46 -11.76 9.22
CA LEU A 404 -15.85 -12.15 7.96
C LEU A 404 -14.54 -11.40 7.68
N ALA A 405 -14.49 -10.10 7.98
CA ALA A 405 -13.29 -9.28 7.83
C ALA A 405 -12.11 -9.81 8.69
N ALA A 406 -12.38 -10.38 9.87
CA ALA A 406 -11.37 -11.04 10.70
C ALA A 406 -10.71 -12.24 9.99
N PHE A 407 -11.52 -13.11 9.37
CA PHE A 407 -11.02 -14.26 8.60
C PHE A 407 -10.19 -13.83 7.39
N VAL A 408 -10.65 -12.79 6.69
CA VAL A 408 -9.89 -12.22 5.56
C VAL A 408 -8.57 -11.61 6.03
N GLY A 409 -8.50 -11.09 7.26
CA GLY A 409 -7.25 -10.62 7.88
C GLY A 409 -6.16 -11.70 7.90
N VAL A 410 -6.53 -12.95 8.18
CA VAL A 410 -5.60 -14.10 8.14
C VAL A 410 -5.01 -14.28 6.74
N SER A 411 -5.83 -14.13 5.71
CA SER A 411 -5.39 -14.24 4.31
C SER A 411 -4.44 -13.13 3.87
N TRP A 412 -4.59 -11.92 4.43
CA TRP A 412 -3.75 -10.77 4.11
C TRP A 412 -2.29 -10.99 4.49
N ALA A 413 -2.05 -11.62 5.65
CA ALA A 413 -0.70 -11.92 6.12
C ALA A 413 0.08 -12.83 5.15
N GLY A 414 -0.56 -13.86 4.61
CA GLY A 414 0.04 -14.72 3.59
C GLY A 414 0.40 -13.94 2.33
N THR A 415 -0.48 -13.03 1.91
CA THR A 415 -0.29 -12.20 0.70
C THR A 415 0.88 -11.23 0.85
N LEU A 416 1.10 -10.68 2.05
CA LEU A 416 2.18 -9.72 2.31
C LEU A 416 3.56 -10.34 2.52
N TRP A 417 3.66 -11.61 2.93
CA TRP A 417 4.94 -12.19 3.35
C TRP A 417 5.42 -13.33 2.43
N ILE A 418 4.55 -14.27 2.08
CA ILE A 418 4.93 -15.49 1.35
C ILE A 418 5.63 -15.22 0.00
N PRO A 419 5.15 -14.29 -0.84
CA PRO A 419 5.76 -14.05 -2.16
C PRO A 419 7.19 -13.55 -2.02
N PHE A 420 7.43 -12.62 -1.09
CA PHE A 420 8.77 -12.10 -0.82
C PHE A 420 9.68 -13.16 -0.21
N ALA A 421 9.15 -14.04 0.64
CA ALA A 421 9.92 -15.17 1.17
C ALA A 421 10.35 -16.15 0.06
N LEU A 422 9.46 -16.46 -0.89
CA LEU A 422 9.75 -17.35 -2.02
C LEU A 422 10.74 -16.71 -3.01
N ILE A 423 10.49 -15.46 -3.43
CA ILE A 423 11.39 -14.71 -4.32
C ILE A 423 12.76 -14.54 -3.66
N GLY A 424 12.80 -14.12 -2.40
CA GLY A 424 14.05 -13.92 -1.66
C GLY A 424 14.87 -15.19 -1.54
N LYS A 425 14.23 -16.35 -1.33
CA LYS A 425 14.90 -17.65 -1.30
C LYS A 425 15.48 -18.02 -2.67
N ASP A 426 14.72 -17.84 -3.75
CA ASP A 426 15.20 -18.13 -5.11
C ASP A 426 16.37 -17.22 -5.51
N VAL A 427 16.30 -15.94 -5.17
CA VAL A 427 17.38 -14.97 -5.42
C VAL A 427 18.62 -15.34 -4.61
N ALA A 428 18.48 -15.67 -3.33
CA ALA A 428 19.60 -16.09 -2.49
C ALA A 428 20.28 -17.36 -3.02
N ALA A 429 19.51 -18.38 -3.42
CA ALA A 429 20.04 -19.63 -3.97
C ALA A 429 20.82 -19.41 -5.27
N ARG A 430 20.37 -18.47 -6.12
CA ARG A 430 21.10 -18.10 -7.34
C ARG A 430 22.36 -17.30 -7.05
N ASN A 431 22.32 -16.41 -6.07
CA ASN A 431 23.49 -15.64 -5.68
C ASN A 431 24.59 -16.56 -5.15
N GLU A 432 24.22 -17.57 -4.36
CA GLU A 432 25.15 -18.61 -3.88
C GLU A 432 25.73 -19.41 -5.05
N LEU A 433 24.89 -19.88 -5.98
CA LEU A 433 25.36 -20.59 -7.18
C LEU A 433 26.32 -19.74 -8.03
N ASN A 434 25.99 -18.46 -8.24
CA ASN A 434 26.82 -17.54 -9.02
C ASN A 434 28.14 -17.23 -8.32
N ALA A 435 28.14 -17.08 -6.98
CA ALA A 435 29.35 -16.87 -6.20
C ALA A 435 30.29 -18.09 -6.23
N HIS A 436 29.74 -19.30 -6.38
CA HIS A 436 30.54 -20.51 -6.59
C HIS A 436 31.12 -20.63 -8.00
N VAL A 437 30.45 -20.07 -9.02
CA VAL A 437 30.87 -20.18 -10.42
C VAL A 437 31.80 -19.03 -10.85
N LEU A 438 31.62 -17.84 -10.27
CA LEU A 438 32.38 -16.63 -10.60
C LEU A 438 33.16 -16.23 -9.34
N GLU A 439 34.48 -16.40 -9.35
CA GLU A 439 35.39 -16.03 -8.26
C GLU A 439 35.22 -14.53 -7.90
N GLY A 440 34.34 -14.22 -6.95
CA GLY A 440 34.38 -13.01 -6.11
C GLY A 440 34.08 -11.62 -6.71
N GLU A 441 33.87 -11.43 -8.02
CA GLU A 441 33.87 -10.07 -8.61
C GLU A 441 32.50 -9.39 -8.87
N LEU A 442 31.35 -9.96 -8.49
CA LEU A 442 30.03 -9.50 -9.01
C LEU A 442 28.99 -9.01 -7.99
N GLU A 443 29.39 -8.37 -6.88
CA GLU A 443 28.40 -7.75 -5.98
C GLU A 443 27.48 -6.70 -6.65
N PRO A 444 27.96 -5.81 -7.55
CA PRO A 444 27.10 -4.77 -8.14
C PRO A 444 25.99 -5.34 -9.04
N ALA A 445 26.31 -6.38 -9.83
CA ALA A 445 25.37 -6.98 -10.77
C ALA A 445 24.24 -7.76 -10.07
N GLN A 446 24.51 -8.30 -8.87
CA GLN A 446 23.55 -9.07 -8.09
C GLN A 446 22.45 -8.19 -7.48
N GLN A 447 22.81 -6.97 -7.05
CA GLN A 447 21.86 -6.02 -6.46
C GLN A 447 20.87 -5.48 -7.52
N ASP A 448 21.35 -5.20 -8.74
CA ASP A 448 20.52 -4.73 -9.85
C ASP A 448 19.49 -5.77 -10.29
N GLN A 449 19.85 -7.07 -10.27
CA GLN A 449 18.94 -8.15 -10.64
C GLN A 449 17.80 -8.33 -9.62
N ALA A 450 18.08 -8.19 -8.33
CA ALA A 450 17.06 -8.25 -7.27
C ALA A 450 16.08 -7.07 -7.37
N GLY A 451 16.58 -5.85 -7.63
CA GLY A 451 15.75 -4.67 -7.87
C GLY A 451 14.82 -4.83 -9.07
N ALA A 452 15.33 -5.36 -10.18
CA ALA A 452 14.54 -5.62 -11.38
C ALA A 452 13.42 -6.65 -11.15
N ILE A 453 13.72 -7.75 -10.46
CA ILE A 453 12.71 -8.77 -10.09
C ILE A 453 11.62 -8.16 -9.20
N MET A 454 12.01 -7.32 -8.24
CA MET A 454 11.06 -6.63 -7.35
C MET A 454 10.21 -5.60 -8.09
N GLY A 455 10.76 -4.94 -9.12
CA GLY A 455 10.00 -4.09 -10.03
C GLY A 455 8.95 -4.88 -10.83
N LEU A 456 9.33 -6.02 -11.40
CA LEU A 456 8.40 -6.91 -12.13
C LEU A 456 7.31 -7.48 -11.23
N HIS A 457 7.65 -7.80 -9.97
CA HIS A 457 6.67 -8.25 -8.97
C HIS A 457 5.58 -7.18 -8.78
N ASN A 458 5.93 -5.91 -8.72
CA ASN A 458 4.95 -4.83 -8.60
C ASN A 458 4.03 -4.75 -9.83
N SER A 459 4.56 -4.97 -11.04
CA SER A 459 3.75 -5.05 -12.26
C SER A 459 2.80 -6.23 -12.22
N ALA A 460 3.23 -7.40 -11.72
CA ALA A 460 2.39 -8.58 -11.54
C ALA A 460 1.25 -8.36 -10.53
N ILE A 461 1.44 -7.45 -9.57
CA ILE A 461 0.43 -7.02 -8.60
C ILE A 461 -0.54 -5.98 -9.19
N SER A 462 -0.03 -5.00 -9.94
CA SER A 462 -0.82 -3.83 -10.37
C SER A 462 -1.65 -4.11 -11.61
N ALA A 463 -1.10 -4.81 -12.61
CA ALA A 463 -1.81 -5.15 -13.86
C ALA A 463 -3.17 -5.85 -13.66
N PRO A 464 -3.30 -6.91 -12.83
CA PRO A 464 -4.58 -7.60 -12.64
C PRO A 464 -5.65 -6.73 -11.97
N GLN A 465 -5.25 -5.73 -11.18
CA GLN A 465 -6.19 -4.84 -10.50
C GLN A 465 -6.90 -3.90 -11.47
N ILE A 466 -6.27 -3.57 -12.61
CA ILE A 466 -6.91 -2.80 -13.70
C ILE A 466 -8.09 -3.60 -14.27
N ILE A 467 -7.89 -4.90 -14.48
CA ILE A 467 -8.93 -5.84 -14.94
C ILE A 467 -10.03 -5.94 -13.90
N ALA A 468 -9.66 -6.05 -12.61
CA ALA A 468 -10.61 -6.12 -11.51
C ALA A 468 -11.45 -4.84 -11.39
N ALA A 469 -10.84 -3.66 -11.57
CA ALA A 469 -11.51 -2.37 -11.55
C ALA A 469 -12.57 -2.25 -12.66
N PHE A 470 -12.18 -2.59 -13.90
CA PHE A 470 -13.10 -2.61 -15.02
C PHE A 470 -14.25 -3.61 -14.80
N THR A 471 -13.92 -4.83 -14.37
CA THR A 471 -14.92 -5.88 -14.10
C THR A 471 -15.87 -5.47 -12.98
N SER A 472 -15.36 -4.83 -11.92
CA SER A 472 -16.18 -4.27 -10.84
C SER A 472 -17.14 -3.21 -11.36
N GLY A 473 -16.66 -2.31 -12.23
CA GLY A 473 -17.50 -1.30 -12.88
C GLY A 473 -18.63 -1.90 -13.71
N VAL A 474 -18.34 -2.95 -14.48
CA VAL A 474 -19.36 -3.70 -15.25
C VAL A 474 -20.36 -4.39 -14.33
N ILE A 475 -19.91 -5.03 -13.23
CA ILE A 475 -20.81 -5.67 -12.27
C ILE A 475 -21.73 -4.64 -11.60
N PHE A 476 -21.21 -3.49 -11.18
CA PHE A 476 -22.04 -2.41 -10.62
C PHE A 476 -23.06 -1.87 -11.62
N TRP A 477 -22.71 -1.85 -12.91
CA TRP A 477 -23.65 -1.46 -13.96
C TRP A 477 -24.75 -2.50 -14.19
N LEU A 478 -24.41 -3.79 -14.17
CA LEU A 478 -25.36 -4.89 -14.35
C LEU A 478 -26.26 -5.15 -13.13
N VAL A 479 -25.73 -4.96 -11.91
CA VAL A 479 -26.42 -5.26 -10.65
C VAL A 479 -26.32 -4.05 -9.69
N PRO A 480 -27.10 -2.98 -9.89
CA PRO A 480 -26.94 -1.75 -9.13
C PRO A 480 -27.29 -1.84 -7.64
N ARG A 481 -28.20 -2.75 -7.25
CA ARG A 481 -28.66 -2.89 -5.85
C ARG A 481 -27.74 -3.77 -5.00
N ASP A 482 -27.31 -4.92 -5.54
CA ASP A 482 -26.50 -5.91 -4.81
C ASP A 482 -25.05 -5.98 -5.31
N GLY A 483 -24.60 -4.95 -6.05
CA GLY A 483 -23.33 -4.97 -6.77
C GLY A 483 -22.13 -5.24 -5.87
N LEU A 484 -22.10 -4.69 -4.66
CA LEU A 484 -20.99 -4.88 -3.71
C LEU A 484 -20.76 -6.38 -3.40
N GLY A 485 -21.81 -7.14 -3.13
CA GLY A 485 -21.70 -8.57 -2.86
C GLY A 485 -21.22 -9.37 -4.08
N TRP A 486 -21.68 -9.03 -5.29
CA TRP A 486 -21.23 -9.67 -6.52
C TRP A 486 -19.77 -9.38 -6.86
N VAL A 487 -19.32 -8.14 -6.65
CA VAL A 487 -17.92 -7.73 -6.86
C VAL A 487 -16.99 -8.47 -5.89
N MET A 488 -17.40 -8.67 -4.64
CA MET A 488 -16.66 -9.51 -3.69
C MET A 488 -16.54 -10.97 -4.17
N ARG A 489 -17.64 -11.57 -4.65
CA ARG A 489 -17.65 -12.96 -5.15
C ARG A 489 -16.79 -13.14 -6.40
N PHE A 490 -16.77 -12.17 -7.30
CA PHE A 490 -15.81 -12.13 -8.41
C PHE A 490 -14.37 -12.19 -7.89
N GLY A 491 -14.09 -11.46 -6.81
CA GLY A 491 -12.79 -11.54 -6.16
C GLY A 491 -12.48 -12.94 -5.63
N GLY A 492 -13.48 -13.61 -5.04
CA GLY A 492 -13.38 -15.01 -4.61
C GLY A 492 -13.07 -16.00 -5.74
N CYS A 493 -13.70 -15.85 -6.91
CA CYS A 493 -13.39 -16.66 -8.10
C CYS A 493 -11.93 -16.50 -8.54
N SER A 494 -11.44 -15.25 -8.56
CA SER A 494 -10.06 -14.94 -8.95
C SER A 494 -9.06 -15.54 -7.98
N THR A 495 -9.30 -15.41 -6.67
CA THR A 495 -8.41 -15.98 -5.65
C THR A 495 -8.47 -17.51 -5.60
N LEU A 496 -9.56 -18.15 -6.03
CA LEU A 496 -9.62 -19.60 -6.16
C LEU A 496 -8.65 -20.10 -7.26
N ALA A 497 -8.50 -19.34 -8.35
CA ALA A 497 -7.46 -19.62 -9.34
C ALA A 497 -6.06 -19.48 -8.73
N ALA A 498 -5.82 -18.45 -7.90
CA ALA A 498 -4.56 -18.29 -7.17
C ALA A 498 -4.25 -19.49 -6.27
N ALA A 499 -5.24 -19.99 -5.51
CA ALA A 499 -5.11 -21.19 -4.69
C ALA A 499 -4.74 -22.44 -5.52
N TRP A 500 -5.34 -22.58 -6.70
CA TRP A 500 -5.01 -23.67 -7.62
C TRP A 500 -3.56 -23.60 -8.11
N PHE A 501 -3.09 -22.42 -8.54
CA PHE A 501 -1.70 -22.25 -8.96
C PHE A 501 -0.72 -22.48 -7.81
N SER A 502 -1.00 -21.96 -6.61
CA SER A 502 -0.11 -22.14 -5.46
C SER A 502 -0.02 -23.61 -5.03
N SER A 503 -1.11 -24.37 -5.14
CA SER A 503 -1.12 -25.82 -4.85
C SER A 503 -0.27 -26.63 -5.84
N LYS A 504 -0.09 -26.12 -7.06
CA LYS A 504 0.69 -26.78 -8.13
C LYS A 504 2.18 -26.45 -8.11
N MET A 505 2.59 -25.43 -7.37
CA MET A 505 4.01 -25.10 -7.18
C MET A 505 4.79 -26.24 -6.52
N GLU A 506 4.10 -27.17 -5.84
CA GLU A 506 4.69 -28.35 -5.23
C GLU A 506 4.84 -29.54 -6.20
N ALA A 507 4.02 -29.60 -7.25
CA ALA A 507 3.88 -30.80 -8.09
C ALA A 507 4.94 -30.91 -9.20
N ARG A 508 5.90 -29.97 -9.29
CA ARG A 508 6.83 -29.86 -10.42
C ARG A 508 8.24 -29.48 -10.02
#